data_AF-A0A329SBZ8-F1
#
_entry.id   AF-A0A329SBZ8-F1
#
_cell.length_a   1.000
_cell.length_b   1.000
_cell.length_c   1.000
_cell.angle_alpha   90.00
_cell.angle_beta   90.00
_cell.angle_gamma   90.00
#
_symmetry.space_group_name_H-M   'P 1'
#
loop_
_entity.id
_entity.type
_entity.pdbx_description
1 polymer ?
#
loop_
_entity_poly.entity_id
_entity_poly.type
_entity_poly.pdbx_seq_one_letter_code
_entity_poly.pdbx_strand_id
1 'polypeptide(L)'
;MKGTLPVKVTACGNARTVSLTDMYYAAGVAHNLISYGKLDENDYTLAYKDGKRVMAAKTDGSVALDVELHRNVLVVLGSVDKRCVFTSEGS
;
A
#
# COMPACT_ATOMS: atom_id res chain seq x y z
N MET A 1 9.61 4.82 -12.28
CA MET A 1 9.87 3.40 -12.67
C MET A 1 8.69 2.57 -12.20
N LYS A 2 8.18 1.67 -13.05
CA LYS A 2 7.24 0.62 -12.62
C LYS A 2 8.07 -0.51 -12.00
N GLY A 3 7.62 -1.03 -10.86
CA GLY A 3 8.32 -2.08 -10.14
C GLY A 3 7.53 -2.53 -8.92
N THR A 4 7.95 -3.64 -8.33
CA THR A 4 7.37 -4.16 -7.10
C THR A 4 8.09 -3.58 -5.89
N LEU A 5 7.35 -2.92 -5.01
CA LEU A 5 7.86 -2.35 -3.78
C LEU A 5 7.34 -3.14 -2.58
N PRO A 6 8.19 -3.91 -1.88
CA PRO A 6 7.84 -4.44 -0.57
C PRO A 6 7.81 -3.32 0.46
N VAL A 7 6.63 -3.06 1.01
CA VAL A 7 6.42 -2.06 2.07
C VAL A 7 6.01 -2.77 3.34
N LYS A 8 6.66 -2.46 4.46
CA LYS A 8 6.20 -2.86 5.78
C LYS A 8 5.12 -1.89 6.24
N VAL A 9 3.92 -2.41 6.50
CA VAL A 9 2.69 -1.65 6.77
C VAL A 9 1.97 -2.26 7.97
N THR A 10 1.01 -1.52 8.53
CA THR A 10 0.12 -2.04 9.58
C THR A 10 -1.16 -2.64 8.99
N ALA A 11 -1.65 -3.69 9.64
CA ALA A 11 -2.68 -4.59 9.18
C ALA A 11 -3.49 -5.14 10.34
N CYS A 12 -4.71 -4.63 10.55
CA CYS A 12 -5.44 -4.93 11.78
C CYS A 12 -4.59 -4.68 13.04
N GLY A 13 -3.76 -3.63 13.04
CA GLY A 13 -2.83 -3.32 14.13
C GLY A 13 -1.51 -4.11 14.14
N ASN A 14 -1.31 -5.09 13.25
CA ASN A 14 -0.08 -5.88 13.18
C ASN A 14 0.81 -5.43 12.03
N ALA A 15 2.13 -5.44 12.22
CA ALA A 15 3.05 -5.13 11.14
C ALA A 15 3.17 -6.31 10.17
N ARG A 16 3.13 -6.04 8.87
CA ARG A 16 3.35 -7.02 7.80
C ARG A 16 4.08 -6.41 6.63
N THR A 17 4.59 -7.26 5.74
CA THR A 17 5.13 -6.82 4.45
C THR A 17 4.10 -7.08 3.36
N VAL A 18 3.80 -6.06 2.57
CA VAL A 18 2.99 -6.18 1.35
C VAL A 18 3.84 -5.82 0.15
N SER A 19 3.67 -6.56 -0.94
CA SER A 19 4.28 -6.21 -2.22
C SER A 19 3.30 -5.36 -3.01
N LEU A 20 3.63 -4.09 -3.18
CA LEU A 20 2.83 -3.17 -3.98
C LEU A 20 3.47 -3.02 -5.36
N THR A 21 2.77 -3.48 -6.39
CA THR A 21 3.19 -3.46 -7.79
C THR A 21 2.81 -2.14 -8.44
N ASP A 22 3.59 -1.70 -9.44
CA ASP A 22 3.28 -0.53 -10.28
C ASP A 22 3.13 0.80 -9.51
N MET A 23 3.82 0.94 -8.38
CA MET A 23 3.78 2.16 -7.58
C MET A 23 4.89 3.14 -7.96
N TYR A 24 4.56 4.43 -7.94
CA TYR A 24 5.56 5.48 -8.07
C TYR A 24 6.15 5.79 -6.69
N TYR A 25 7.33 5.23 -6.42
CA TYR A 25 8.09 5.51 -5.21
C TYR A 25 9.25 6.45 -5.53
N ALA A 26 9.30 7.58 -4.82
CA ALA A 26 10.44 8.47 -4.78
C ALA A 26 11.17 8.29 -3.45
N ALA A 27 12.45 7.93 -3.49
CA ALA A 27 13.25 7.86 -2.28
C ALA A 27 13.48 9.28 -1.71
N GLY A 28 13.41 9.41 -0.38
CA GLY A 28 13.70 10.68 0.31
C GLY A 28 12.54 11.68 0.37
N VAL A 29 11.37 11.34 -0.17
CA VAL A 29 10.14 12.14 0.06
C VAL A 29 9.42 11.65 1.31
N ALA A 30 8.82 12.58 2.05
CA ALA A 30 8.08 12.26 3.28
C ALA A 30 6.79 11.45 3.01
N HIS A 31 6.15 11.69 1.86
CA HIS A 31 4.90 11.04 1.47
C HIS A 31 4.96 10.65 -0.01
N ASN A 32 4.66 9.38 -0.31
CA ASN A 32 4.47 8.91 -1.67
C ASN A 32 2.97 8.87 -1.97
N LEU A 33 2.58 9.27 -3.18
CA LEU A 33 1.19 9.22 -3.62
C LEU A 33 0.92 7.89 -4.32
N ILE A 34 -0.13 7.21 -3.87
CA ILE A 34 -0.63 5.99 -4.48
C ILE A 34 -2.01 6.29 -5.05
N SER A 35 -2.20 6.04 -6.35
CA SER A 35 -3.50 6.17 -6.97
C SER A 35 -4.44 5.06 -6.47
N TYR A 36 -5.64 5.44 -6.05
CA TYR A 36 -6.69 4.49 -5.70
C TYR A 36 -7.01 3.54 -6.85
N GLY A 37 -7.11 4.06 -8.08
CA GLY A 37 -7.37 3.23 -9.27
C GLY A 37 -6.32 2.14 -9.46
N LYS A 38 -5.06 2.41 -9.10
CA LYS A 38 -3.99 1.42 -9.17
C LYS A 38 -4.14 0.34 -8.09
N LEU A 39 -4.64 0.69 -6.90
CA LEU A 39 -4.98 -0.31 -5.89
C LEU A 39 -6.17 -1.15 -6.33
N ASP A 40 -7.18 -0.52 -6.93
CA ASP A 40 -8.37 -1.18 -7.46
C ASP A 40 -8.05 -2.20 -8.56
N GLU A 41 -7.15 -1.83 -9.48
CA GLU A 41 -6.57 -2.73 -10.50
C GLU A 41 -5.76 -3.89 -9.91
N ASN A 42 -5.12 -3.69 -8.74
CA ASN A 42 -4.35 -4.72 -8.03
C ASN A 42 -5.21 -5.50 -7.03
N ASP A 43 -6.50 -5.62 -7.30
CA ASP A 43 -7.47 -6.35 -6.48
C ASP A 43 -7.54 -5.90 -5.02
N TYR A 44 -7.35 -4.61 -4.74
CA TYR A 44 -7.65 -4.02 -3.44
C TYR A 44 -8.89 -3.14 -3.49
N THR A 45 -9.65 -3.12 -2.39
CA THR A 45 -10.81 -2.23 -2.24
C THR A 45 -10.78 -1.56 -0.88
N LEU A 46 -11.29 -0.32 -0.82
CA LEU A 46 -11.49 0.37 0.45
C LEU A 46 -12.71 -0.22 1.16
N ALA A 47 -12.50 -0.71 2.38
CA ALA A 47 -13.53 -1.30 3.22
C ALA A 47 -13.49 -0.72 4.64
N TYR A 48 -14.54 -1.02 5.41
CA TYR A 48 -14.56 -0.81 6.86
C TYR A 48 -14.60 -2.17 7.56
N LYS A 49 -13.68 -2.39 8.49
CA LYS A 49 -13.60 -3.60 9.32
C LYS A 49 -13.33 -3.20 10.76
N ASP A 50 -14.14 -3.72 11.68
CA ASP A 50 -14.03 -3.45 13.13
C ASP A 50 -13.94 -1.95 13.48
N GLY A 51 -14.73 -1.13 12.78
CA GLY A 51 -14.76 0.33 12.96
C GLY A 51 -13.57 1.08 12.37
N LYS A 52 -12.64 0.41 11.68
CA LYS A 52 -11.46 1.01 11.03
C LYS A 52 -11.58 0.93 9.51
N ARG A 53 -11.03 1.92 8.81
CA ARG A 53 -10.86 1.85 7.36
C ARG A 53 -9.66 0.99 7.03
N VAL A 54 -9.81 0.17 6.01
CA VAL A 54 -8.79 -0.75 5.56
C VAL A 54 -8.80 -0.83 4.04
N MET A 55 -7.63 -1.04 3.43
CA MET A 55 -7.60 -1.67 2.12
C MET A 55 -7.69 -3.16 2.34
N ALA A 56 -8.63 -3.84 1.69
CA ALA A 56 -8.77 -5.29 1.75
C ALA A 56 -8.58 -5.89 0.36
N ALA A 57 -8.00 -7.08 0.28
CA ALA A 57 -7.95 -7.84 -0.96
C ALA A 57 -9.37 -8.22 -1.38
N LYS A 58 -9.72 -8.01 -2.64
CA LYS A 58 -11.02 -8.37 -3.22
C LYS A 58 -11.22 -9.89 -3.29
N THR A 59 -10.13 -10.64 -3.33
CA THR A 59 -10.13 -12.11 -3.46
C THR A 59 -10.69 -12.83 -2.24
N ASP A 60 -10.27 -12.44 -1.04
CA ASP A 60 -10.60 -13.12 0.21
C ASP A 60 -11.05 -12.19 1.34
N GLY A 61 -11.09 -10.87 1.09
CA GLY A 61 -11.44 -9.86 2.10
C GLY A 61 -10.38 -9.72 3.21
N SER A 62 -9.20 -10.32 3.03
CA SER A 62 -8.09 -10.11 3.95
C SER A 62 -7.71 -8.64 3.94
N VAL A 63 -7.63 -8.04 5.13
CA VAL A 63 -7.13 -6.66 5.25
C VAL A 63 -5.73 -6.68 4.71
N ALA A 64 -5.34 -5.72 3.86
CA ALA A 64 -4.03 -5.49 3.24
C ALA A 64 -3.31 -4.23 3.77
N LEU A 65 -4.06 -3.20 4.17
CA LEU A 65 -3.51 -1.99 4.80
C LEU A 65 -4.51 -1.44 5.81
N ASP A 66 -4.03 -0.97 6.95
CA ASP A 66 -4.80 -0.03 7.78
C ASP A 66 -4.74 1.35 7.12
N VAL A 67 -5.89 2.02 7.05
CA VAL A 67 -6.04 3.30 6.35
C VAL A 67 -6.58 4.34 7.33
N GLU A 68 -5.87 5.44 7.46
CA GLU A 68 -6.33 6.61 8.17
C GLU A 68 -6.96 7.62 7.21
N LEU A 69 -7.84 8.47 7.73
CA LEU A 69 -8.38 9.60 6.98
C LEU A 69 -7.87 10.88 7.65
N HIS A 70 -7.01 11.61 6.95
CA HIS A 70 -6.50 12.90 7.43
C HIS A 70 -6.86 13.99 6.44
N ARG A 71 -7.65 14.99 6.88
CA ARG A 71 -8.11 16.11 6.02
C ARG A 71 -8.73 15.64 4.69
N ASN A 72 -9.56 14.59 4.76
CA ASN A 72 -10.20 13.93 3.60
C ASN A 72 -9.24 13.21 2.64
N VAL A 73 -8.00 12.94 3.05
CA VAL A 73 -7.01 12.16 2.31
C VAL A 73 -6.80 10.81 3.00
N LEU A 74 -6.75 9.73 2.24
CA LEU A 74 -6.42 8.39 2.75
C LEU A 74 -4.91 8.30 2.97
N VAL A 75 -4.52 7.96 4.19
CA VAL A 75 -3.12 7.87 4.61
C VAL A 75 -2.83 6.44 5.06
N VAL A 76 -1.72 5.89 4.56
CA VAL A 76 -1.21 4.60 4.98
C VAL A 76 0.16 4.82 5.60
N LEU A 77 0.35 4.31 6.82
CA LEU A 77 1.65 4.29 7.46
C LEU A 77 2.42 3.07 6.97
N GLY A 78 3.56 3.33 6.34
CA GLY A 78 4.43 2.30 5.82
C GLY A 78 5.90 2.71 5.85
N SER A 79 6.77 1.72 5.94
CA SER A 79 8.22 1.88 5.83
C SER A 79 8.76 0.94 4.77
N VAL A 80 9.66 1.45 3.94
CA VAL A 80 10.40 0.66 2.95
C VAL A 80 11.75 0.28 3.55
N ASP A 81 12.13 -1.00 3.50
CA ASP A 81 13.52 -1.37 3.79
C ASP A 81 14.39 -0.97 2.59
N LYS A 82 15.42 -0.14 2.85
CA LYS A 82 16.34 0.37 1.83
C LYS A 82 17.13 -0.72 1.10
N ARG A 83 17.09 -1.96 1.59
CA ARG A 83 17.73 -3.14 0.96
C ARG A 83 16.85 -3.87 -0.05
N CYS A 84 15.58 -3.50 -0.21
CA CYS A 84 14.71 -4.11 -1.20
C CYS A 84 15.06 -3.60 -2.61
N VAL A 85 15.54 -4.51 -3.45
CA VAL A 85 15.93 -4.25 -4.84
C VAL A 85 14.68 -4.04 -5.67
N PHE A 86 14.59 -2.88 -6.33
CA PHE A 86 13.60 -2.64 -7.37
C PHE A 86 13.95 -3.49 -8.58
N THR A 87 13.16 -4.52 -8.89
CA THR A 87 13.24 -5.18 -10.19
C THR A 87 12.41 -4.36 -11.17
N SER A 88 13.08 -3.51 -11.96
CA SER A 88 12.47 -2.94 -13.16
C SER A 88 12.41 -4.02 -14.23
N GLU A 89 11.22 -4.34 -14.74
CA GLU A 89 11.16 -5.07 -16.00
C GLU A 89 11.66 -4.15 -17.11
N GLY A 90 12.73 -4.58 -17.75
CA GLY A 90 13.44 -3.85 -18.80
C GLY A 90 12.61 -3.73 -20.08
N SER A 91 12.89 -2.63 -20.77
CA SER A 91 12.37 -2.12 -22.05
C SER A 91 11.96 -3.14 -23.11
#